data_AF-A0A1B6K8E6-F1
#
_entry.id   AF-A0A1B6K8E6-F1
#
_cell.length_a   1.000
_cell.length_b   1.000
_cell.length_c   1.000
_cell.angle_alpha   90.00
_cell.angle_beta   90.00
_cell.angle_gamma   90.00
#
_symmetry.space_group_name_H-M   'P 1'
#
loop_
_entity.id
_entity.type
_entity.pdbx_description
1 polymer ?
#
loop_
_entity_poly.entity_id
_entity_poly.type
_entity_poly.pdbx_seq_one_letter_code
_entity_poly.pdbx_strand_id
1 'polypeptide(L)'
;RYIRLRLQGMTAQSSNRFFKNADFPKKLFYTIRDITVGGKCVCNGHASECRHSSSTGETECECQHDTCGAHCDRCCPLYHQEPWRAGTLMDGAPCQKCQCFGHATSCHYDPAVAAARISLNIYGTFSGGGVCNNCSKHTAGVNCEQCEAGWYRPLGVRPDADQPCVPCNCHRTGSNGLCARDDSQGKPAGTCECKVGYAGERCDSC
;
A
#
# COMPACT_ATOMS: atom_id res chain seq x y z
N ARG A 1 -18.03 19.61 0.92
CA ARG A 1 -17.66 20.92 0.30
C ARG A 1 -18.92 21.50 -0.35
N TYR A 2 -19.20 22.80 -0.24
CA TYR A 2 -20.41 23.41 -0.82
C TYR A 2 -20.09 24.71 -1.53
N ILE A 3 -20.87 25.04 -2.56
CA ILE A 3 -20.87 26.35 -3.21
C ILE A 3 -21.96 27.17 -2.55
N ARG A 4 -21.60 28.33 -1.99
CA ARG A 4 -22.56 29.27 -1.38
C ARG A 4 -22.51 30.58 -2.15
N LEU A 5 -23.60 30.91 -2.82
CA LEU A 5 -23.82 32.22 -3.42
C LEU A 5 -24.47 33.12 -2.37
N ARG A 6 -23.85 34.25 -2.06
CA ARG A 6 -24.41 35.28 -1.16
C ARG A 6 -24.51 36.58 -1.92
N LEU A 7 -25.74 37.04 -2.16
CA LEU A 7 -26.00 38.32 -2.81
C LEU A 7 -26.04 39.42 -1.74
N GLN A 8 -25.19 40.45 -1.87
CA GLN A 8 -25.05 41.52 -0.89
C GLN A 8 -25.19 42.89 -1.54
N GLY A 9 -26.06 43.74 -0.98
CA GLY A 9 -26.29 45.11 -1.44
C GLY A 9 -27.06 45.18 -2.77
N MET A 10 -28.04 46.08 -2.84
CA MET A 10 -28.78 46.37 -4.06
C MET A 10 -28.57 47.84 -4.42
N THR A 11 -28.06 48.11 -5.61
CA THR A 11 -27.88 49.49 -6.10
C THR A 11 -29.14 49.91 -6.85
N ALA A 12 -29.85 50.91 -6.33
CA ALA A 12 -30.96 51.52 -7.04
C ALA A 12 -30.42 52.67 -7.91
N GLN A 13 -30.68 52.64 -9.22
CA GLN A 13 -30.41 53.80 -10.07
C GLN A 13 -31.41 54.91 -9.68
N SER A 14 -30.90 55.95 -9.02
CA SER A 14 -31.69 57.13 -8.64
C SER A 14 -31.99 57.98 -9.88
N SER A 15 -32.98 57.58 -10.67
CA SER A 15 -33.69 58.48 -11.57
C SER A 15 -34.88 59.08 -10.81
N ASN A 16 -34.74 60.36 -10.47
CA ASN A 16 -35.69 61.27 -9.82
C ASN A 16 -35.91 61.19 -8.29
N ARG A 17 -35.43 62.27 -7.65
CA ARG A 17 -35.60 62.69 -6.25
C ARG A 17 -37.05 63.11 -5.88
N PHE A 18 -38.08 62.67 -6.60
CA PHE A 18 -39.45 63.20 -6.46
C PHE A 18 -40.57 62.19 -6.19
N PHE A 19 -40.30 60.89 -6.07
CA PHE A 19 -41.34 59.91 -5.68
C PHE A 19 -40.94 59.14 -4.42
N LYS A 20 -41.37 59.64 -3.25
CA LYS A 20 -41.61 58.79 -2.06
C LYS A 20 -42.83 57.90 -2.33
N ASN A 21 -42.73 57.00 -3.30
CA ASN A 21 -43.74 55.97 -3.51
C ASN A 21 -43.37 54.74 -2.67
N ALA A 22 -44.30 54.28 -1.84
CA ALA A 22 -44.22 53.05 -1.04
C ALA A 22 -44.05 51.75 -1.88
N ASP A 23 -43.78 51.89 -3.18
CA ASP A 23 -43.71 50.83 -4.18
C ASP A 23 -42.28 50.64 -4.73
N PHE A 24 -41.33 51.52 -4.39
CA PHE A 24 -39.91 51.40 -4.74
C PHE A 24 -39.21 50.10 -4.25
N PRO A 25 -39.43 49.63 -3.00
CA PRO A 25 -38.80 48.39 -2.55
C PRO A 25 -39.34 47.13 -3.26
N LYS A 26 -40.47 47.22 -3.99
CA LYS A 26 -41.03 46.10 -4.77
C LYS A 26 -40.35 45.89 -6.14
N LYS A 27 -39.45 46.77 -6.55
CA LYS A 27 -38.77 46.73 -7.87
C LYS A 27 -37.30 46.33 -7.80
N LEU A 28 -36.78 46.06 -6.60
CA LEU A 28 -35.40 45.66 -6.38
C LEU A 28 -35.37 44.17 -6.04
N PHE A 29 -34.97 43.35 -7.01
CA PHE A 29 -34.85 41.92 -6.84
C PHE A 29 -33.64 41.43 -7.63
N TYR A 30 -32.98 40.40 -7.12
CA TYR A 30 -31.97 39.69 -7.89
C TYR A 30 -32.67 38.71 -8.82
N THR A 31 -32.27 38.69 -10.09
CA THR A 31 -32.65 37.61 -11.00
C THR A 31 -31.39 36.87 -11.41
N ILE A 32 -31.47 35.54 -11.38
CA ILE A 32 -30.42 34.66 -11.86
C ILE A 32 -31.07 33.82 -12.95
N ARG A 33 -30.56 33.93 -14.17
CA ARG A 33 -31.07 33.17 -15.31
C ARG A 33 -30.51 31.75 -15.34
N ASP A 34 -29.23 31.59 -15.07
CA ASP A 34 -28.53 30.30 -15.07
C ASP A 34 -27.35 30.31 -14.10
N ILE A 35 -27.04 29.16 -13.51
CA ILE A 35 -25.80 28.90 -12.76
C ILE A 35 -25.23 27.59 -13.28
N THR A 36 -24.10 27.68 -13.99
CA THR A 36 -23.33 26.52 -14.41
C THR A 36 -22.11 26.35 -13.50
N VAL A 37 -21.95 25.17 -12.90
CA VAL A 37 -20.79 24.81 -12.07
C VAL A 37 -20.02 23.71 -12.77
N GLY A 38 -18.84 24.05 -13.30
CA GLY A 38 -17.87 23.06 -13.79
C GLY A 38 -17.03 22.51 -12.64
N GLY A 39 -16.81 21.20 -12.63
CA GLY A 39 -15.95 20.54 -11.66
C GLY A 39 -15.35 19.25 -12.22
N LYS A 40 -14.23 18.83 -11.65
CA LYS A 40 -13.64 17.52 -11.89
C LYS A 40 -13.33 16.87 -10.54
N CYS A 41 -13.42 15.55 -10.47
CA CYS A 41 -12.92 14.84 -9.29
C CYS A 41 -11.40 14.99 -9.20
N VAL A 42 -10.89 15.00 -7.98
CA VAL A 42 -9.45 15.00 -7.73
C VAL A 42 -9.04 13.56 -7.44
N CYS A 43 -8.45 12.91 -8.43
CA CYS A 43 -7.99 11.52 -8.37
C CYS A 43 -6.46 11.38 -8.51
N ASN A 44 -5.73 12.49 -8.31
CA ASN A 44 -4.27 12.55 -8.37
C ASN A 44 -3.62 11.98 -9.64
N GLY A 45 -4.34 11.96 -10.77
CA GLY A 45 -3.83 11.40 -12.03
C GLY A 45 -3.94 9.87 -12.13
N HIS A 46 -4.65 9.21 -11.21
CA HIS A 46 -4.82 7.75 -11.18
C HIS A 46 -6.24 7.28 -11.43
N ALA A 47 -7.14 8.12 -11.96
CA ALA A 47 -8.44 7.66 -12.42
C ALA A 47 -8.92 8.53 -13.59
N SER A 48 -9.56 7.90 -14.57
CA SER A 48 -10.27 8.58 -15.65
C SER A 48 -11.70 8.95 -15.27
N GLU A 49 -12.29 8.23 -14.32
CA GLU A 49 -13.71 8.33 -13.96
C GLU A 49 -13.91 8.27 -12.44
N CYS A 50 -15.10 8.70 -12.00
CA CYS A 50 -15.50 8.65 -10.60
C CYS A 50 -16.92 8.13 -10.51
N ARG A 51 -17.18 7.35 -9.47
CA ARG A 51 -18.48 6.77 -9.20
C ARG A 51 -19.08 7.36 -7.94
N HIS A 52 -20.40 7.49 -7.92
CA HIS A 52 -21.11 7.81 -6.69
C HIS A 52 -21.18 6.57 -5.80
N SER A 53 -20.61 6.66 -4.60
CA SER A 53 -20.61 5.55 -3.64
C SER A 53 -21.88 5.56 -2.81
N SER A 54 -22.72 4.55 -2.97
CA SER A 54 -23.99 4.42 -2.22
C SER A 54 -23.80 4.22 -0.72
N SER A 55 -22.63 3.77 -0.26
CA SER A 55 -22.34 3.52 1.15
C SER A 55 -21.96 4.80 1.91
N THR A 56 -21.21 5.71 1.28
CA THR A 56 -20.76 6.97 1.90
C THR A 56 -21.61 8.17 1.48
N GLY A 57 -22.35 8.05 0.37
CA GLY A 57 -23.06 9.18 -0.25
C GLY A 57 -22.11 10.18 -0.92
N GLU A 58 -20.82 9.83 -1.06
CA GLU A 58 -19.80 10.68 -1.65
C GLU A 58 -19.32 10.13 -3.01
N THR A 59 -18.76 11.01 -3.83
CA THR A 59 -18.14 10.62 -5.10
C THR A 59 -16.71 10.15 -4.86
N GLU A 60 -16.40 8.93 -5.28
CA GLU A 60 -15.09 8.28 -5.14
C GLU A 60 -14.49 8.01 -6.53
N CYS A 61 -13.17 8.14 -6.63
CA CYS A 61 -12.44 7.83 -7.85
C CYS A 61 -12.41 6.33 -8.14
N GLU A 62 -12.57 5.94 -9.40
CA GLU A 62 -12.32 4.56 -9.83
C GLU A 62 -10.81 4.38 -10.07
N CYS A 63 -10.08 4.12 -8.98
CA CYS A 63 -8.62 4.14 -9.01
C CYS A 63 -8.01 3.06 -9.92
N GLN A 64 -6.98 3.49 -10.63
CA GLN A 64 -6.10 2.71 -11.50
C GLN A 64 -4.68 2.75 -10.93
N HIS A 65 -3.70 2.22 -11.66
CA HIS A 65 -2.28 2.35 -11.32
C HIS A 65 -1.94 1.76 -9.93
N ASP A 66 -2.71 0.76 -9.50
CA ASP A 66 -2.62 0.10 -8.19
C ASP A 66 -2.66 1.07 -6.99
N THR A 67 -3.42 2.16 -7.17
CA THR A 67 -3.74 3.13 -6.12
C THR A 67 -5.12 2.86 -5.53
N CYS A 68 -5.30 3.26 -4.29
CA CYS A 68 -6.50 2.99 -3.51
C CYS A 68 -6.91 4.25 -2.72
N GLY A 69 -8.15 4.27 -2.24
CA GLY A 69 -8.73 5.38 -1.48
C GLY A 69 -9.63 6.28 -2.31
N ALA A 70 -10.43 7.10 -1.64
CA ALA A 70 -11.46 7.93 -2.28
C ALA A 70 -10.92 8.86 -3.39
N HIS A 71 -9.64 9.23 -3.27
CA HIS A 71 -8.94 10.13 -4.17
C HIS A 71 -7.69 9.50 -4.80
N CYS A 72 -7.52 8.18 -4.68
CA CYS A 72 -6.33 7.47 -5.17
C CYS A 72 -5.02 8.05 -4.58
N ASP A 73 -5.06 8.34 -3.29
CA ASP A 73 -4.06 9.09 -2.52
C ASP A 73 -3.07 8.19 -1.77
N ARG A 74 -3.14 6.88 -2.01
CA ARG A 74 -2.22 5.88 -1.46
C ARG A 74 -2.10 4.69 -2.40
N CYS A 75 -1.04 3.92 -2.27
CA CYS A 75 -0.95 2.63 -2.92
C CYS A 75 -1.88 1.60 -2.28
N CYS A 76 -2.34 0.64 -3.08
CA CYS A 76 -3.12 -0.48 -2.58
C CYS A 76 -2.28 -1.41 -1.68
N PRO A 77 -2.91 -2.23 -0.82
CA PRO A 77 -2.20 -3.27 -0.07
C PRO A 77 -1.35 -4.12 -1.02
N LEU A 78 -0.10 -4.38 -0.63
CA LEU A 78 0.91 -5.11 -1.41
C LEU A 78 1.62 -4.30 -2.52
N TYR A 79 1.32 -2.99 -2.71
CA TYR A 79 1.93 -2.16 -3.75
C TYR A 79 2.80 -1.02 -3.21
N HIS A 80 3.57 -1.29 -2.16
CA HIS A 80 4.43 -0.31 -1.50
C HIS A 80 5.93 -0.55 -1.77
N GLN A 81 6.30 -1.04 -2.96
CA GLN A 81 7.72 -1.22 -3.31
C GLN A 81 8.46 0.13 -3.40
N GLU A 82 7.76 1.16 -3.84
CA GLU A 82 8.23 2.54 -3.96
C GLU A 82 7.22 3.48 -3.27
N PRO A 83 7.62 4.71 -2.91
CA PRO A 83 6.70 5.71 -2.37
C PRO A 83 5.61 6.08 -3.38
N TRP A 84 4.40 6.32 -2.89
CA TRP A 84 3.31 6.85 -3.71
C TRP A 84 3.70 8.22 -4.31
N ARG A 85 3.33 8.44 -5.57
CA ARG A 85 3.48 9.72 -6.28
C ARG A 85 2.26 9.95 -7.15
N ALA A 86 1.82 11.21 -7.24
CA ALA A 86 0.74 11.59 -8.14
C ALA A 86 1.13 11.35 -9.61
N GLY A 87 0.17 10.88 -10.40
CA GLY A 87 0.29 10.76 -11.85
C GLY A 87 0.31 12.11 -12.56
N THR A 88 0.99 12.14 -13.69
CA THR A 88 1.07 13.25 -14.65
C THR A 88 0.53 12.81 -16.01
N LEU A 89 0.44 13.73 -16.97
CA LEU A 89 0.01 13.39 -18.33
C LEU A 89 0.99 12.47 -19.07
N MET A 90 2.26 12.45 -18.67
CA MET A 90 3.32 11.69 -19.36
C MET A 90 3.71 10.42 -18.60
N ASP A 91 3.56 10.42 -17.27
CA ASP A 91 3.86 9.31 -16.38
C ASP A 91 2.70 9.12 -15.40
N GLY A 92 2.00 7.99 -15.49
CA GLY A 92 0.90 7.65 -14.58
C GLY A 92 1.33 7.34 -13.15
N ALA A 93 2.64 7.22 -12.90
CA ALA A 93 3.25 6.94 -11.60
C ALA A 93 2.61 5.74 -10.86
N PRO A 94 2.50 4.56 -11.49
CA PRO A 94 1.85 3.42 -10.85
C PRO A 94 2.62 2.90 -9.64
N CYS A 95 1.85 2.51 -8.62
CA CYS A 95 2.39 1.85 -7.45
C CYS A 95 2.92 0.48 -7.83
N GLN A 96 4.11 0.14 -7.34
CA GLN A 96 4.76 -1.11 -7.68
C GLN A 96 4.50 -2.18 -6.61
N LYS A 97 4.10 -3.37 -7.06
CA LYS A 97 3.89 -4.54 -6.22
C LYS A 97 5.17 -4.96 -5.49
N CYS A 98 5.06 -5.25 -4.20
CA CYS A 98 6.13 -5.86 -3.42
C CYS A 98 6.31 -7.33 -3.80
N GLN A 99 7.55 -7.80 -3.85
CA GLN A 99 7.83 -9.23 -4.02
C GLN A 99 7.77 -9.93 -2.66
N CYS A 100 6.66 -10.60 -2.36
CA CYS A 100 6.50 -11.35 -1.10
C CYS A 100 6.46 -12.88 -1.32
N PHE A 101 6.84 -13.36 -2.51
CA PHE A 101 6.79 -14.76 -2.93
C PHE A 101 5.43 -15.45 -2.71
N GLY A 102 4.33 -14.67 -2.68
CA GLY A 102 2.99 -15.18 -2.41
C GLY A 102 2.67 -15.44 -0.93
N HIS A 103 3.55 -15.06 -0.01
CA HIS A 103 3.43 -15.35 1.43
C HIS A 103 2.96 -14.17 2.27
N ALA A 104 2.65 -13.03 1.66
CA ALA A 104 2.02 -11.90 2.33
C ALA A 104 0.97 -11.24 1.42
N THR A 105 -0.07 -10.68 2.04
CA THR A 105 -1.17 -9.97 1.36
C THR A 105 -1.03 -8.44 1.45
N SER A 106 -0.03 -7.96 2.19
CA SER A 106 0.28 -6.54 2.30
C SER A 106 1.77 -6.32 2.55
N CYS A 107 2.24 -5.12 2.23
CA CYS A 107 3.59 -4.65 2.53
C CYS A 107 3.53 -3.15 2.85
N HIS A 108 4.58 -2.62 3.45
CA HIS A 108 4.79 -1.19 3.63
C HIS A 108 6.13 -0.75 3.01
N TYR A 109 6.29 0.54 2.76
CA TYR A 109 7.55 1.09 2.28
C TYR A 109 8.41 1.52 3.47
N ASP A 110 9.68 1.12 3.48
CA ASP A 110 10.70 1.53 4.44
C ASP A 110 11.90 2.17 3.71
N PRO A 111 12.20 3.46 3.95
CA PRO A 111 13.33 4.14 3.32
C PRO A 111 14.70 3.59 3.73
N ALA A 112 14.85 3.02 4.94
CA ALA A 112 16.10 2.41 5.38
C ALA A 112 16.38 1.12 4.61
N VAL A 113 15.34 0.33 4.35
CA VAL A 113 15.41 -0.88 3.50
C VAL A 113 15.78 -0.51 2.06
N ALA A 114 15.21 0.58 1.53
CA ALA A 114 15.55 1.10 0.21
C ALA A 114 17.02 1.56 0.14
N ALA A 115 17.48 2.31 1.12
CA ALA A 115 18.86 2.77 1.21
C ALA A 115 19.86 1.60 1.32
N ALA A 116 19.49 0.56 2.07
CA ALA A 116 20.28 -0.65 2.23
C ALA A 116 20.27 -1.56 0.99
N ARG A 117 19.36 -1.34 0.03
CA ARG A 117 19.16 -2.19 -1.17
C ARG A 117 18.95 -3.66 -0.82
N ILE A 118 18.06 -3.92 0.14
CA ILE A 118 17.74 -5.29 0.60
C ILE A 118 16.30 -5.72 0.31
N SER A 119 15.46 -4.86 -0.29
CA SER A 119 14.17 -5.26 -0.82
C SER A 119 14.31 -5.72 -2.26
N LEU A 120 13.90 -6.96 -2.53
CA LEU A 120 13.78 -7.50 -3.86
C LEU A 120 12.48 -6.99 -4.51
N ASN A 121 12.56 -6.55 -5.76
CA ASN A 121 11.37 -6.17 -6.52
C ASN A 121 10.83 -7.36 -7.35
N ILE A 122 9.72 -7.17 -8.05
CA ILE A 122 9.10 -8.21 -8.90
C ILE A 122 9.94 -8.65 -10.10
N TYR A 123 10.97 -7.88 -10.47
CA TYR A 123 11.90 -8.19 -11.56
C TYR A 123 13.15 -8.93 -11.08
N GLY A 124 13.25 -9.24 -9.78
CA GLY A 124 14.40 -9.93 -9.20
C GLY A 124 15.61 -9.02 -8.99
N THR A 125 15.44 -7.70 -8.96
CA THR A 125 16.51 -6.75 -8.64
C THR A 125 16.28 -6.11 -7.27
N PHE A 126 17.37 -5.87 -6.55
CA PHE A 126 17.34 -5.20 -5.25
C PHE A 126 17.16 -3.69 -5.43
N SER A 127 15.92 -3.24 -5.40
CA SER A 127 15.54 -1.84 -5.58
C SER A 127 14.24 -1.54 -4.84
N GLY A 128 14.07 -0.32 -4.37
CA GLY A 128 12.89 0.08 -3.59
C GLY A 128 12.96 -0.38 -2.13
N GLY A 129 11.91 -0.09 -1.38
CA GLY A 129 11.85 -0.25 0.08
C GLY A 129 10.70 -1.11 0.56
N GLY A 130 10.11 -1.94 -0.30
CA GLY A 130 8.97 -2.78 0.08
C GLY A 130 9.34 -3.81 1.15
N VAL A 131 8.59 -3.84 2.25
CA VAL A 131 8.72 -4.80 3.35
C VAL A 131 7.40 -5.53 3.53
N CYS A 132 7.40 -6.84 3.36
CA CYS A 132 6.23 -7.69 3.49
C CYS A 132 5.75 -7.75 4.95
N ASN A 133 4.44 -7.62 5.15
CA ASN A 133 3.83 -7.68 6.47
C ASN A 133 3.28 -9.08 6.73
N ASN A 134 3.48 -9.60 7.94
CA ASN A 134 2.90 -10.87 8.40
C ASN A 134 3.13 -12.01 7.41
N CYS A 135 4.39 -12.31 7.13
CA CYS A 135 4.78 -13.45 6.31
C CYS A 135 4.10 -14.73 6.83
N SER A 136 3.50 -15.48 5.92
CA SER A 136 2.77 -16.71 6.21
C SER A 136 3.62 -17.95 5.92
N LYS A 137 3.10 -19.14 6.22
CA LYS A 137 3.76 -20.42 5.89
C LYS A 137 5.19 -20.55 6.46
N HIS A 138 5.39 -19.98 7.65
CA HIS A 138 6.67 -19.98 8.37
C HIS A 138 7.82 -19.33 7.60
N THR A 139 7.48 -18.36 6.75
CA THR A 139 8.46 -17.52 6.06
C THR A 139 8.75 -16.25 6.84
N ALA A 140 9.91 -15.66 6.59
CA ALA A 140 10.42 -14.47 7.25
C ALA A 140 11.36 -13.70 6.31
N GLY A 141 11.82 -12.52 6.74
CA GLY A 141 12.66 -11.64 5.93
C GLY A 141 11.88 -10.48 5.31
N VAL A 142 12.58 -9.61 4.59
CA VAL A 142 12.01 -8.40 3.99
C VAL A 142 10.96 -8.75 2.93
N ASN A 143 11.20 -9.83 2.20
CA ASN A 143 10.41 -10.31 1.08
C ASN A 143 9.71 -11.64 1.39
N CYS A 144 9.69 -12.10 2.65
CA CYS A 144 9.29 -13.46 3.02
C CYS A 144 10.15 -14.54 2.33
N GLU A 145 11.41 -14.24 2.11
CA GLU A 145 12.36 -15.03 1.32
C GLU A 145 13.14 -16.06 2.14
N GLN A 146 13.04 -16.01 3.47
CA GLN A 146 13.71 -16.90 4.42
C GLN A 146 12.69 -17.71 5.20
N CYS A 147 13.13 -18.72 5.95
CA CYS A 147 12.29 -19.41 6.93
C CYS A 147 12.43 -18.77 8.32
N GLU A 148 11.37 -18.88 9.13
CA GLU A 148 11.39 -18.51 10.54
C GLU A 148 12.40 -19.36 11.34
N ALA A 149 12.77 -18.91 12.54
CA ALA A 149 13.58 -19.73 13.44
C ALA A 149 12.87 -21.05 13.78
N GLY A 150 13.59 -22.17 13.73
CA GLY A 150 12.99 -23.50 13.92
C GLY A 150 12.37 -24.10 12.66
N TRP A 151 12.51 -23.42 11.52
CA TRP A 151 12.08 -23.89 10.20
C TRP A 151 13.23 -23.77 9.19
N TYR A 152 13.22 -24.63 8.18
CA TYR A 152 14.19 -24.57 7.09
C TYR A 152 13.54 -24.86 5.75
N ARG A 153 14.19 -24.40 4.67
CA ARG A 153 13.78 -24.68 3.29
C ARG A 153 14.52 -25.93 2.78
N PRO A 154 13.81 -27.01 2.42
CA PRO A 154 14.46 -28.19 1.85
C PRO A 154 15.13 -27.89 0.50
N LEU A 155 16.18 -28.65 0.18
CA LEU A 155 16.89 -28.52 -1.09
C LEU A 155 15.94 -28.74 -2.28
N GLY A 156 15.99 -27.82 -3.25
CA GLY A 156 15.14 -27.86 -4.45
C GLY A 156 13.75 -27.25 -4.29
N VAL A 157 13.34 -26.85 -3.09
CA VAL A 157 12.08 -26.13 -2.86
C VAL A 157 12.28 -24.64 -3.17
N ARG A 158 11.40 -24.06 -3.98
CA ARG A 158 11.47 -22.64 -4.36
C ARG A 158 10.89 -21.74 -3.27
N PRO A 159 11.33 -20.47 -3.15
CA PRO A 159 10.75 -19.53 -2.18
C PRO A 159 9.24 -19.28 -2.37
N ASP A 160 8.72 -19.39 -3.59
CA ASP A 160 7.30 -19.21 -3.94
C ASP A 160 6.46 -20.48 -3.83
N ALA A 161 7.03 -21.60 -3.35
CA ALA A 161 6.30 -22.85 -3.17
C ALA A 161 5.18 -22.71 -2.13
N ASP A 162 4.12 -23.52 -2.26
CA ASP A 162 2.98 -23.48 -1.33
C ASP A 162 3.37 -23.83 0.11
N GLN A 163 4.34 -24.74 0.27
CA GLN A 163 4.95 -25.11 1.55
C GLN A 163 6.47 -24.91 1.47
N PRO A 164 6.97 -23.66 1.62
CA PRO A 164 8.36 -23.32 1.38
C PRO A 164 9.28 -23.69 2.55
N CYS A 165 8.73 -23.88 3.74
CA CYS A 165 9.46 -24.11 4.98
C CYS A 165 8.86 -25.33 5.73
N VAL A 166 9.74 -26.17 6.27
CA VAL A 166 9.39 -27.34 7.09
C VAL A 166 10.07 -27.24 8.46
N PRO A 167 9.48 -27.83 9.52
CA PRO A 167 10.03 -27.67 10.87
C PRO A 167 11.35 -28.43 11.03
N CYS A 168 12.26 -27.88 11.83
CA CYS A 168 13.51 -28.55 12.18
C CYS A 168 13.24 -29.90 12.86
N ASN A 169 14.01 -30.92 12.49
CA ASN A 169 13.88 -32.27 13.05
C ASN A 169 14.99 -32.60 14.05
N CYS A 170 15.22 -31.70 15.00
CA CYS A 170 16.33 -31.80 15.96
C CYS A 170 15.98 -32.65 17.18
N HIS A 171 16.97 -33.38 17.70
CA HIS A 171 16.83 -34.17 18.91
C HIS A 171 16.60 -33.24 20.12
N ARG A 172 15.52 -33.48 20.87
CA ARG A 172 15.04 -32.55 21.91
C ARG A 172 16.07 -32.30 23.02
N THR A 173 16.79 -33.33 23.43
CA THR A 173 17.79 -33.22 24.51
C THR A 173 19.12 -32.70 23.99
N GLY A 174 19.54 -33.18 22.82
CA GLY A 174 20.88 -32.93 22.25
C GLY A 174 21.03 -31.60 21.51
N SER A 175 19.94 -30.89 21.25
CA SER A 175 19.95 -29.60 20.55
C SER A 175 19.22 -28.51 21.32
N ASN A 176 19.30 -27.28 20.81
CA ASN A 176 18.45 -26.17 21.24
C ASN A 176 17.13 -26.06 20.42
N GLY A 177 16.86 -27.01 19.51
CA GLY A 177 15.69 -27.01 18.63
C GLY A 177 15.80 -26.12 17.38
N LEU A 178 16.91 -25.40 17.20
CA LEU A 178 17.18 -24.61 16.00
C LEU A 178 17.99 -25.40 14.98
N CYS A 179 17.80 -25.07 13.71
CA CYS A 179 18.55 -25.62 12.60
C CYS A 179 18.89 -24.55 11.57
N ALA A 180 19.87 -24.85 10.71
CA ALA A 180 20.22 -24.02 9.58
C ALA A 180 19.01 -23.83 8.66
N ARG A 181 18.61 -22.57 8.42
CA ARG A 181 17.41 -22.22 7.63
C ARG A 181 17.59 -22.51 6.13
N ASP A 182 18.81 -22.41 5.67
CA ASP A 182 19.28 -22.60 4.29
C ASP A 182 20.75 -23.05 4.31
N ASP A 183 21.33 -23.18 3.12
CA ASP A 183 22.73 -23.60 2.94
C ASP A 183 23.74 -22.45 3.11
N SER A 184 23.30 -21.23 3.46
CA SER A 184 24.14 -20.02 3.43
C SER A 184 25.25 -20.01 4.49
N GLN A 185 25.15 -20.85 5.52
CA GLN A 185 26.10 -20.91 6.64
C GLN A 185 27.10 -22.07 6.54
N GLY A 186 27.29 -22.63 5.34
CA GLY A 186 28.21 -23.75 5.12
C GLY A 186 27.77 -25.06 5.79
N LYS A 187 26.51 -25.12 6.22
CA LYS A 187 25.82 -26.32 6.71
C LYS A 187 24.61 -26.58 5.82
N PRO A 188 24.30 -27.83 5.50
CA PRO A 188 23.06 -28.16 4.80
C PRO A 188 21.84 -27.63 5.55
N ALA A 189 20.86 -27.10 4.82
CA ALA A 189 19.58 -26.69 5.37
C ALA A 189 18.95 -27.82 6.20
N GLY A 190 18.49 -27.50 7.40
CA GLY A 190 17.95 -28.47 8.36
C GLY A 190 18.96 -29.04 9.35
N THR A 191 20.27 -28.77 9.19
CA THR A 191 21.30 -29.20 10.15
C THR A 191 21.10 -28.50 11.49
N CYS A 192 20.99 -29.29 12.56
CA CYS A 192 20.67 -28.81 13.90
C CYS A 192 21.86 -28.19 14.65
N GLU A 193 21.55 -27.28 15.57
CA GLU A 193 22.53 -26.71 16.49
C GLU A 193 22.67 -27.59 17.75
N CYS A 194 23.76 -28.37 17.79
CA CYS A 194 24.01 -29.32 18.86
C CYS A 194 24.58 -28.67 20.11
N LYS A 195 24.15 -29.17 21.27
CA LYS A 195 24.76 -28.85 22.56
C LYS A 195 26.14 -29.48 22.66
N VAL A 196 26.98 -28.97 23.56
CA VAL A 196 28.30 -29.51 23.84
C VAL A 196 28.20 -31.00 24.19
N GLY A 197 29.03 -31.83 23.55
CA GLY A 197 29.01 -33.29 23.72
C GLY A 197 27.95 -34.02 22.92
N TYR A 198 27.25 -33.35 21.99
CA TYR A 198 26.37 -33.96 21.00
C TYR A 198 26.85 -33.65 19.58
N ALA A 199 26.63 -34.58 18.67
CA ALA A 199 27.00 -34.50 17.26
C ALA A 199 25.94 -35.13 16.35
N GLY A 200 26.15 -35.02 15.04
CA GLY A 200 25.23 -35.49 14.00
C GLY A 200 24.27 -34.39 13.53
N GLU A 201 23.68 -34.56 12.34
CA GLU A 201 22.79 -33.55 11.73
C GLU A 201 21.55 -33.26 12.59
N ARG A 202 21.13 -34.22 13.40
CA ARG A 202 19.98 -34.11 14.32
C ARG A 202 20.39 -34.01 15.79
N CYS A 203 21.68 -34.00 16.11
CA CYS A 203 22.20 -33.98 17.48
C CYS A 203 21.75 -35.19 18.33
N ASP A 204 21.72 -36.36 17.71
CA ASP A 204 21.27 -37.64 18.27
C ASP A 204 22.42 -38.60 18.60
N SER A 205 23.67 -38.19 18.38
CA SER A 205 24.88 -38.89 18.81
C SER A 205 25.67 -38.09 19.85
N CYS A 206 26.48 -38.77 20.67
CA CYS A 206 27.38 -38.19 21.67
C CYS A 206 28.84 -38.40 21.29
#